data_AF-A0A2E8Q0R1-F1
#
_entry.id   AF-A0A2E8Q0R1-F1
#
_cell.length_a   1.000
_cell.length_b   1.000
_cell.length_c   1.000
_cell.angle_alpha   90.00
_cell.angle_beta   90.00
_cell.angle_gamma   90.00
#
_symmetry.space_group_name_H-M   'P 1'
#
loop_
_entity.id
_entity.type
_entity.pdbx_description
1 polymer ?
#
loop_
_entity_poly.entity_id
_entity_poly.type
_entity_poly.pdbx_seq_one_letter_code
_entity_poly.pdbx_strand_id
1 'polypeptide(L)'
;MEWFIDFLLIVRDLFVYGLCGLAAAYYYYFRLNRDLLGGFWGATLIGTIGAVLVVVIANIKNWFPQVVNFLMIPKWENIPLARVNIIAALIGSFLFLYVLNRINHDKERRRN
;
A
#
# COMPACT_ATOMS: atom_id res chain seq x y z
N MET A 1 21.75 -3.64 -20.90
CA MET A 1 20.29 -3.64 -21.09
C MET A 1 19.55 -4.09 -19.84
N GLU A 2 20.04 -5.09 -19.10
CA GLU A 2 19.41 -5.57 -17.85
C GLU A 2 19.24 -4.48 -16.78
N TRP A 3 20.24 -3.61 -16.58
CA TRP A 3 20.17 -2.50 -15.61
C TRP A 3 18.99 -1.53 -15.84
N PHE A 4 18.62 -1.30 -17.11
CA PHE A 4 17.52 -0.42 -17.47
C PHE A 4 16.17 -1.07 -17.15
N ILE A 5 16.06 -2.38 -17.38
CA ILE A 5 14.86 -3.16 -17.07
C ILE A 5 14.65 -3.22 -15.55
N ASP A 6 15.71 -3.49 -14.78
CA ASP A 6 15.60 -3.51 -13.31
C ASP A 6 15.25 -2.14 -12.73
N PHE A 7 15.79 -1.06 -13.29
CA PHE A 7 15.40 0.30 -12.91
C PHE A 7 13.90 0.55 -13.16
N LEU A 8 13.39 0.19 -14.35
CA LEU A 8 11.97 0.32 -14.68
C LEU A 8 11.07 -0.51 -13.75
N LEU A 9 11.52 -1.69 -13.35
CA LEU A 9 10.78 -2.55 -12.43
C LEU A 9 10.71 -1.93 -11.02
N ILE A 10 11.79 -1.34 -10.53
CA ILE A 10 11.81 -0.62 -9.24
C ILE A 10 10.85 0.58 -9.29
N VAL A 11 10.89 1.37 -10.36
CA VAL A 11 10.01 2.53 -10.54
C VAL A 11 8.54 2.10 -10.58
N ARG A 12 8.22 1.04 -11.32
CA ARG A 12 6.87 0.45 -11.35
C ARG A 12 6.43 0.02 -9.95
N ASP A 13 7.29 -0.67 -9.22
CA ASP A 13 6.95 -1.19 -7.89
C ASP A 13 6.69 -0.04 -6.90
N LEU A 14 7.52 1.02 -6.93
CA LEU A 14 7.30 2.24 -6.16
C LEU A 14 5.97 2.91 -6.52
N PHE A 15 5.65 2.97 -7.81
CA PHE A 15 4.40 3.53 -8.29
C PHE A 15 3.18 2.75 -7.77
N VAL A 16 3.24 1.42 -7.76
CA VAL A 16 2.18 0.56 -7.20
C VAL A 16 1.97 0.81 -5.71
N TYR A 17 3.04 0.92 -4.92
CA TYR A 17 2.94 1.25 -3.49
C TYR A 17 2.31 2.63 -3.28
N GLY A 18 2.74 3.63 -4.05
CA GLY A 18 2.19 4.98 -4.02
C GLY A 18 0.69 5.01 -4.34
N LEU A 19 0.27 4.28 -5.37
CA LEU A 19 -1.15 4.15 -5.73
C LEU A 19 -1.97 3.47 -4.63
N CYS A 20 -1.44 2.43 -3.97
CA CYS A 20 -2.11 1.78 -2.85
C CYS A 20 -2.28 2.75 -1.67
N GLY A 21 -1.22 3.50 -1.33
CA GLY A 21 -1.26 4.53 -0.30
C GLY A 21 -2.26 5.64 -0.62
N LEU A 22 -2.30 6.08 -1.89
CA LEU A 22 -3.23 7.10 -2.37
C LEU A 22 -4.68 6.61 -2.34
N ALA A 23 -4.94 5.37 -2.77
CA ALA A 23 -6.28 4.78 -2.71
C ALA A 23 -6.78 4.66 -1.27
N ALA A 24 -5.91 4.25 -0.34
CA ALA A 24 -6.24 4.17 1.08
C ALA A 24 -6.47 5.56 1.68
N ALA A 25 -5.62 6.54 1.36
CA ALA A 25 -5.79 7.92 1.78
C ALA A 25 -7.08 8.53 1.23
N TYR A 26 -7.39 8.29 -0.04
CA TYR A 26 -8.64 8.71 -0.67
C TYR A 26 -9.86 8.14 0.04
N TYR A 27 -9.83 6.85 0.38
CA TYR A 27 -10.91 6.22 1.14
C TYR A 27 -11.11 6.88 2.51
N TYR A 28 -10.07 7.03 3.32
CA TYR A 28 -10.20 7.64 4.65
C TYR A 28 -10.57 9.12 4.59
N TYR A 29 -10.06 9.85 3.60
CA TYR A 29 -10.24 11.29 3.49
C TYR A 29 -11.59 11.68 2.89
N PHE A 30 -12.00 11.07 1.76
CA PHE A 30 -13.24 11.42 1.07
C PHE A 30 -14.44 10.59 1.50
N ARG A 31 -14.25 9.31 1.86
CA ARG A 31 -15.39 8.45 2.23
C ARG A 31 -15.71 8.52 3.71
N LEU A 32 -14.68 8.50 4.58
CA LEU A 32 -14.87 8.51 6.03
C LEU A 32 -14.75 9.92 6.65
N ASN A 33 -14.38 10.96 5.89
CA ASN A 33 -14.19 12.33 6.38
C ASN A 33 -13.34 12.42 7.67
N ARG A 34 -12.33 11.55 7.79
CA ARG A 34 -11.43 11.55 8.94
C ARG A 34 -10.34 12.59 8.77
N ASP A 35 -10.01 13.29 9.85
CA ASP A 35 -8.87 14.21 9.85
C ASP A 35 -7.60 13.40 10.10
N LEU A 36 -6.82 13.18 9.04
CA LEU A 36 -5.59 12.40 9.09
C LEU A 36 -4.41 13.34 9.34
N LEU A 37 -3.38 12.86 10.06
CA LEU A 37 -2.17 13.65 10.32
C LEU A 37 -1.49 14.03 8.99
N GLY A 38 -1.34 15.34 8.76
CA GLY A 38 -0.80 15.90 7.51
C GLY A 38 -1.81 15.95 6.36
N GLY A 39 -3.10 15.77 6.64
CA GLY A 39 -4.18 15.82 5.65
C GLY A 39 -4.10 14.69 4.61
N PHE A 40 -4.63 14.93 3.42
CA PHE A 40 -4.68 13.93 2.35
C PHE A 40 -3.27 13.45 1.92
N TRP A 41 -2.32 14.38 1.77
CA TRP A 41 -0.96 14.07 1.35
C TRP A 41 -0.14 13.38 2.44
N GLY A 42 -0.29 13.79 3.70
CA GLY A 42 0.32 13.09 4.83
C GLY A 42 -0.18 11.66 4.97
N ALA A 43 -1.49 11.45 4.84
CA ALA A 43 -2.09 10.12 4.78
C ALA A 43 -1.55 9.28 3.60
N THR A 44 -1.39 9.89 2.42
CA THR A 44 -0.86 9.19 1.25
C THR A 44 0.57 8.69 1.49
N LEU A 45 1.43 9.53 2.07
CA LEU A 45 2.79 9.16 2.45
C LEU A 45 2.81 8.01 3.48
N ILE A 46 2.02 8.15 4.54
CA ILE A 46 1.95 7.15 5.61
C ILE A 46 1.38 5.82 5.09
N GLY A 47 0.34 5.87 4.25
CA GLY A 47 -0.23 4.70 3.59
C GLY A 47 0.78 4.02 2.67
N THR A 48 1.60 4.78 1.96
CA THR A 48 2.68 4.25 1.11
C THR A 48 3.75 3.54 1.96
N ILE A 49 4.16 4.13 3.09
CA ILE A 49 5.09 3.50 4.03
C ILE A 49 4.50 2.21 4.60
N GLY A 50 3.22 2.22 4.98
CA GLY A 50 2.51 1.04 5.46
C GLY A 50 2.45 -0.10 4.43
N ALA A 51 2.21 0.23 3.15
CA ALA A 51 2.26 -0.74 2.05
C ALA A 51 3.63 -1.41 1.94
N VAL A 52 4.70 -0.61 1.91
CA VAL A 52 6.07 -1.13 1.79
C VAL A 52 6.42 -2.02 2.98
N LEU A 53 6.13 -1.58 4.21
CA LEU A 53 6.44 -2.34 5.42
C LEU A 53 5.74 -3.70 5.46
N VAL A 54 4.45 -3.74 5.18
CA VAL A 54 3.68 -5.00 5.23
C VAL A 54 4.09 -5.95 4.12
N VAL A 55 4.42 -5.45 2.92
CA VAL A 55 4.94 -6.28 1.83
C VAL A 55 6.32 -6.85 2.17
N VAL A 56 7.21 -6.05 2.75
CA VAL A 56 8.53 -6.53 3.21
C VAL A 56 8.36 -7.60 4.28
N ILE A 57 7.51 -7.40 5.28
CA ILE A 57 7.25 -8.40 6.33
C ILE A 57 6.63 -9.68 5.76
N ALA A 58 5.68 -9.55 4.83
CA ALA A 58 5.03 -10.69 4.18
C ALA A 58 6.03 -11.54 3.38
N ASN A 59 7.01 -10.90 2.75
CA ASN A 59 8.07 -11.58 2.00
C ASN A 59 9.10 -12.26 2.90
N ILE A 60 9.44 -11.70 4.07
CA ILE A 60 10.44 -12.25 4.98
C ILE A 60 9.98 -13.58 5.60
N LYS A 61 8.70 -13.71 5.95
CA LYS A 61 8.25 -14.84 6.78
C LYS A 61 7.88 -16.10 6.01
N ASN A 62 7.77 -16.09 4.67
CA ASN A 62 7.28 -17.22 3.85
C ASN A 62 6.02 -17.94 4.42
N TRP A 63 5.27 -17.26 5.31
CA TRP A 63 4.27 -17.87 6.19
C TRP A 63 2.90 -17.96 5.51
N PHE A 64 2.69 -17.26 4.40
CA PHE A 64 1.40 -17.19 3.72
C PHE A 64 1.37 -18.22 2.57
N PRO A 65 0.70 -19.37 2.71
CA PRO A 65 0.91 -20.52 1.82
C PRO A 65 0.37 -20.30 0.40
N GLN A 66 0.89 -21.15 -0.49
CA GLN A 66 0.63 -21.41 -1.93
C GLN A 66 -0.67 -20.90 -2.58
N VAL A 67 -1.78 -20.75 -1.86
CA VAL A 67 -3.05 -20.18 -2.37
C VAL A 67 -2.88 -18.71 -2.77
N VAL A 68 -2.09 -17.94 -2.01
CA VAL A 68 -1.82 -16.55 -2.34
C VAL A 68 -0.71 -16.43 -3.38
N ASN A 69 0.11 -17.44 -3.62
CA ASN A 69 1.16 -17.38 -4.65
C ASN A 69 0.61 -17.18 -6.08
N PHE A 70 -0.68 -17.43 -6.29
CA PHE A 70 -1.44 -17.09 -7.50
C PHE A 70 -1.92 -15.62 -7.53
N LEU A 71 -2.22 -15.03 -6.37
CA LEU A 71 -2.66 -13.62 -6.22
C LEU A 71 -1.53 -12.63 -5.86
N MET A 72 -0.38 -13.11 -5.35
CA MET A 72 0.77 -12.35 -4.85
C MET A 72 1.60 -11.73 -5.97
N ILE A 73 1.59 -12.40 -7.11
CA ILE A 73 2.28 -12.02 -8.31
C ILE A 73 1.25 -12.31 -9.38
N PRO A 74 0.56 -11.31 -9.95
CA PRO A 74 -0.26 -11.58 -11.11
C PRO A 74 0.71 -12.15 -12.17
N LYS A 75 0.54 -13.43 -12.55
CA LYS A 75 1.40 -14.11 -13.52
C LYS A 75 0.60 -14.29 -14.80
N TRP A 76 0.95 -13.56 -15.85
CA TRP A 76 0.49 -13.88 -17.19
C TRP A 76 1.55 -14.80 -17.82
N GLU A 77 1.20 -16.05 -18.11
CA GLU A 77 2.07 -17.00 -18.83
C GLU A 77 3.52 -17.05 -18.32
N ASN A 78 3.71 -17.14 -16.99
CA ASN A 78 5.01 -17.19 -16.31
C ASN A 78 5.80 -15.87 -16.23
N ILE A 79 5.25 -14.74 -16.68
CA ILE A 79 5.84 -13.42 -16.50
C ILE A 79 5.19 -12.75 -15.26
N PRO A 80 5.97 -12.44 -14.20
CA PRO A 80 5.46 -11.73 -13.03
C PRO A 80 5.09 -10.28 -13.39
N LEU A 81 3.79 -9.99 -13.50
CA LEU A 81 3.25 -8.66 -13.86
C LEU A 81 3.58 -7.60 -12.80
N ALA A 82 3.75 -8.01 -11.54
CA ALA A 82 4.30 -7.20 -10.47
C ALA A 82 5.11 -8.08 -9.52
N ARG A 83 6.32 -7.63 -9.11
CA ARG A 83 7.06 -8.27 -8.00
C ARG A 83 6.42 -7.94 -6.64
N VAL A 84 5.43 -7.05 -6.64
CA VAL A 84 4.75 -6.50 -5.48
C VAL A 84 3.46 -7.27 -5.21
N ASN A 85 3.30 -7.74 -3.97
CA ASN A 85 2.03 -8.25 -3.49
C ASN A 85 1.05 -7.09 -3.26
N ILE A 86 0.22 -6.80 -4.26
CA ILE A 86 -0.74 -5.69 -4.26
C ILE A 86 -1.73 -5.81 -3.08
N ILE A 87 -2.13 -7.02 -2.72
CA ILE A 87 -3.06 -7.25 -1.61
C ILE A 87 -2.38 -6.89 -0.28
N ALA A 88 -1.15 -7.35 -0.06
CA ALA A 88 -0.40 -6.99 1.14
C ALA A 88 -0.07 -5.49 1.18
N ALA A 89 0.18 -4.86 0.03
CA ALA A 89 0.36 -3.41 -0.07
C ALA A 89 -0.91 -2.67 0.35
N LEU A 90 -2.07 -3.05 -0.19
CA LEU A 90 -3.37 -2.48 0.19
C LEU A 90 -3.68 -2.70 1.67
N ILE A 91 -3.57 -3.93 2.17
CA ILE A 91 -3.78 -4.24 3.59
C ILE A 91 -2.85 -3.39 4.46
N GLY A 92 -1.57 -3.27 4.08
CA GLY A 92 -0.60 -2.44 4.78
C GLY A 92 -0.98 -0.97 4.81
N SER A 93 -1.35 -0.40 3.67
CA SER A 93 -1.79 1.00 3.58
C SER A 93 -3.02 1.27 4.45
N PHE A 94 -4.05 0.43 4.35
CA PHE A 94 -5.29 0.60 5.10
C PHE A 94 -5.10 0.37 6.60
N LEU A 95 -4.30 -0.62 6.99
CA LEU A 95 -4.03 -0.93 8.39
C LEU A 95 -3.20 0.18 9.05
N PHE A 96 -2.18 0.72 8.37
CA PHE A 96 -1.41 1.84 8.89
C PHE A 96 -2.26 3.10 9.05
N LEU A 97 -3.07 3.44 8.04
CA LEU A 97 -3.98 4.59 8.14
C LEU A 97 -5.04 4.40 9.21
N TYR A 98 -5.55 3.18 9.41
CA TYR A 98 -6.44 2.86 10.50
C TYR A 98 -5.81 3.11 11.86
N VAL A 99 -4.60 2.57 12.09
CA VAL A 99 -3.86 2.75 13.34
C VAL A 99 -3.58 4.23 13.60
N LEU A 100 -3.15 4.95 12.56
CA LEU A 100 -2.81 6.37 12.68
C LEU A 100 -4.04 7.24 12.96
N ASN A 101 -5.17 6.94 12.32
CA ASN A 101 -6.45 7.58 12.60
C ASN A 101 -6.91 7.29 14.04
N ARG A 102 -6.73 6.06 14.52
CA ARG A 102 -7.05 5.68 15.90
C ARG A 102 -6.19 6.44 16.92
N ILE A 103 -4.91 6.64 16.63
CA ILE A 103 -4.00 7.45 17.45
C ILE A 103 -4.41 8.93 17.41
N ASN A 104 -4.92 9.43 16.29
CA ASN A 104 -5.41 10.81 16.17
C ASN A 104 -6.79 11.05 16.83
N HIS A 105 -7.20 10.19 17.77
CA HIS A 105 -8.49 10.24 18.48
C HIS A 105 -9.71 10.19 17.57
N ASP A 106 -9.56 9.65 16.35
CA ASP A 106 -10.65 9.51 15.39
C ASP A 106 -11.41 10.83 15.13
N LYS A 107 -10.69 11.96 15.19
CA LYS A 107 -11.28 13.29 15.00
C LYS A 107 -11.96 13.34 13.64
N GLU A 108 -13.29 13.41 13.69
CA GLU A 108 -14.09 13.70 12.51
C GLU A 108 -13.79 15.13 12.06
N ARG A 109 -13.57 15.28 10.76
CA ARG A 109 -13.32 16.60 10.19
C ARG A 109 -14.60 17.40 10.33
N ARG A 110 -14.59 18.46 11.15
CA ARG A 110 -15.72 19.39 11.25
C ARG A 110 -15.90 20.04 9.88
N ARG A 111 -16.98 19.68 9.20
CA ARG A 111 -17.42 20.33 7.97
C ARG A 111 -17.96 21.71 8.38
N ASN A 112 -17.07 22.70 8.42
CA ASN A 112 -17.47 24.11 8.50
C ASN A 112 -18.13 24.53 7.19
#